data_AF-A0A6P7XYU2-F1
#
_entry.id   AF-A0A6P7XYU2-F1
#
_cell.length_a   1.000
_cell.length_b   1.000
_cell.length_c   1.000
_cell.angle_alpha   90.00
_cell.angle_beta   90.00
_cell.angle_gamma   90.00
#
_symmetry.space_group_name_H-M   'P 1'
#
loop_
_entity.id
_entity.type
_entity.pdbx_description
1 polymer ?
#
loop_
_entity_poly.entity_id
_entity_poly.type
_entity_poly.pdbx_seq_one_letter_code
_entity_poly.pdbx_strand_id
1 'polypeptide(L)'
;MDGEQQQLRNLRDFLLVYNKMTEICFSRCVSNLNYRNLTMEEEQCLDSCASKLIRSNHRLMAAYVDLMPTIVQRRVTDYESKTTELGQSTVNEPVQAPRPEPIPAGATSLQLPHHLENPDFSSATESSSEVRGSSSVGTSQHGSK
;
A
#
# COMPACT_ATOMS: atom_id res chain seq x y z
N MET A 1 -15.21 26.56 3.73
CA MET A 1 -14.25 26.27 2.64
C MET A 1 -13.75 24.82 2.69
N ASP A 2 -14.02 24.05 3.75
CA ASP A 2 -13.49 22.68 3.93
C ASP A 2 -14.13 21.61 3.02
N GLY A 3 -15.38 21.82 2.59
CA GLY A 3 -16.09 20.88 1.72
C GLY A 3 -15.49 20.75 0.32
N GLU A 4 -15.01 21.85 -0.27
CA GLU A 4 -14.39 21.85 -1.60
C GLU A 4 -13.06 21.10 -1.59
N GLN A 5 -12.25 21.28 -0.54
CA GLN A 5 -11.01 20.54 -0.36
C GLN A 5 -11.24 19.03 -0.21
N GLN A 6 -12.32 18.61 0.47
CA GLN A 6 -12.66 17.20 0.58
C GLN A 6 -13.05 16.60 -0.78
N GLN A 7 -13.82 17.33 -1.58
CA GLN A 7 -14.18 16.89 -2.93
C GLN A 7 -12.94 16.75 -3.83
N LEU A 8 -12.01 17.70 -3.76
CA LEU A 8 -10.74 17.64 -4.50
C LEU A 8 -9.87 16.46 -4.06
N ARG A 9 -9.84 16.15 -2.75
CA ARG A 9 -9.15 14.94 -2.25
C ARG A 9 -9.78 13.67 -2.81
N ASN A 10 -11.11 13.52 -2.72
CA ASN A 10 -11.81 12.34 -3.25
C ASN A 10 -11.58 12.15 -4.75
N LEU A 11 -11.59 13.24 -5.53
CA LEU A 11 -11.31 13.19 -6.95
C LEU A 11 -9.87 12.77 -7.22
N ARG A 12 -8.90 13.34 -6.48
CA ARG A 12 -7.49 12.96 -6.60
C ARG A 12 -7.28 11.48 -6.31
N ASP A 13 -7.91 10.97 -5.25
CA ASP A 13 -7.79 9.57 -4.86
C ASP A 13 -8.41 8.64 -5.91
N PHE A 14 -9.57 9.01 -6.46
CA PHE A 14 -10.19 8.30 -7.58
C PHE A 14 -9.26 8.26 -8.80
N LEU A 15 -8.70 9.40 -9.21
CA LEU A 15 -7.80 9.47 -10.36
C LEU A 15 -6.54 8.65 -10.15
N LEU A 16 -6.02 8.59 -8.92
CA LEU A 16 -4.84 7.79 -8.60
C LEU A 16 -5.13 6.29 -8.75
N VAL A 17 -6.28 5.82 -8.25
CA VAL A 17 -6.72 4.42 -8.42
C VAL A 17 -7.03 4.11 -9.88
N TYR A 18 -7.68 5.02 -10.60
CA TYR A 18 -7.98 4.88 -12.02
C TYR A 18 -6.70 4.74 -12.86
N ASN A 19 -5.75 5.65 -12.69
CA ASN A 19 -4.48 5.62 -13.42
C ASN A 19 -3.68 4.34 -13.12
N LYS A 20 -3.73 3.87 -11.86
CA LYS A 20 -3.06 2.63 -11.51
C LYS A 20 -3.76 1.41 -12.13
N MET A 21 -5.08 1.42 -12.15
CA MET A 21 -5.87 0.36 -12.78
C MET A 21 -5.59 0.26 -14.29
N THR A 22 -5.53 1.39 -14.98
CA THR A 22 -5.27 1.41 -16.43
C THR A 22 -3.89 0.87 -16.76
N GLU A 23 -2.86 1.25 -16.00
CA GLU A 23 -1.50 0.72 -16.13
C GLU A 23 -1.47 -0.81 -15.95
N ILE A 24 -2.07 -1.31 -14.85
CA ILE A 24 -2.07 -2.74 -14.54
C ILE A 24 -2.81 -3.51 -15.62
N CYS A 25 -4.01 -3.10 -16.00
CA CYS A 25 -4.80 -3.84 -16.97
C CYS A 25 -4.17 -3.79 -18.38
N PHE A 26 -3.55 -2.67 -18.77
CA PHE A 26 -2.80 -2.60 -20.01
C PHE A 26 -1.64 -3.61 -20.02
N SER A 27 -0.80 -3.59 -18.97
CA SER A 27 0.37 -4.49 -18.86
C SER A 27 0.03 -5.99 -18.82
N ARG A 28 -1.20 -6.34 -18.41
CA ARG A 28 -1.64 -7.73 -18.23
C ARG A 28 -2.49 -8.26 -19.38
N CYS A 29 -3.29 -7.42 -20.01
CA CYS A 29 -4.28 -7.84 -21.01
C CYS A 29 -3.88 -7.49 -22.43
N VAL A 30 -3.15 -6.39 -22.66
CA VAL A 30 -2.76 -5.98 -24.01
C VAL A 30 -1.42 -6.64 -24.34
N SER A 31 -1.47 -7.62 -25.24
CA SER A 31 -0.30 -8.43 -25.61
C SER A 31 0.03 -8.32 -27.10
N ASN A 32 -0.93 -7.91 -27.92
CA ASN A 32 -0.78 -7.79 -29.36
C ASN A 32 -0.96 -6.34 -29.81
N LEU A 33 0.14 -5.70 -30.23
CA LEU A 33 0.14 -4.31 -30.71
C LEU A 33 0.18 -4.20 -32.24
N ASN A 34 -0.11 -5.28 -32.97
CA ASN A 34 -0.08 -5.28 -34.44
C ASN A 34 -1.26 -4.53 -35.07
N TYR A 35 -2.35 -4.31 -34.32
CA TYR A 35 -3.55 -3.63 -34.78
C TYR A 35 -3.94 -2.50 -33.82
N ARG A 36 -4.66 -1.50 -34.33
CA ARG A 36 -5.11 -0.34 -33.53
C ARG A 36 -6.25 -0.70 -32.57
N ASN A 37 -7.05 -1.70 -32.93
CA ASN A 37 -8.22 -2.12 -32.15
C ASN A 37 -7.88 -3.34 -31.31
N LEU A 38 -8.50 -3.43 -30.13
CA LEU A 38 -8.37 -4.58 -29.23
C LEU A 38 -9.00 -5.83 -29.84
N THR A 39 -8.44 -7.01 -29.55
CA THR A 39 -9.09 -8.29 -29.88
C THR A 39 -10.18 -8.63 -28.87
N MET A 40 -11.07 -9.57 -29.21
CA MET A 40 -12.14 -10.02 -28.31
C MET A 40 -11.59 -10.59 -27.00
N GLU A 41 -10.45 -11.28 -27.05
CA GLU A 41 -9.78 -11.83 -25.88
C GLU A 41 -9.20 -10.72 -24.98
N GLU A 42 -8.62 -9.68 -25.56
CA GLU A 42 -8.10 -8.53 -24.82
C GLU A 42 -9.24 -7.75 -24.15
N GLU A 43 -10.35 -7.52 -24.85
CA GLU A 43 -11.54 -6.86 -24.31
C GLU A 43 -12.12 -7.65 -23.11
N GLN A 44 -12.31 -8.96 -23.26
CA GLN A 44 -12.80 -9.81 -22.17
C GLN A 44 -11.83 -9.85 -20.97
N CYS A 45 -10.52 -9.80 -21.22
CA CYS A 45 -9.50 -9.69 -20.18
C CYS A 45 -9.61 -8.35 -19.43
N LEU A 46 -9.76 -7.23 -20.14
CA LEU A 46 -9.86 -5.90 -19.54
C LEU A 46 -11.09 -5.78 -18.63
N ASP A 47 -12.24 -6.27 -19.06
CA ASP A 47 -13.47 -6.29 -18.24
C ASP A 47 -13.27 -7.08 -16.93
N SER A 48 -12.63 -8.25 -17.06
CA SER A 48 -12.31 -9.09 -15.91
C SER A 48 -11.27 -8.44 -15.00
N CYS A 49 -10.25 -7.78 -15.56
CA CYS A 49 -9.18 -7.10 -14.85
C CYS A 49 -9.73 -5.94 -14.02
N ALA A 50 -10.47 -5.02 -14.66
CA ALA A 50 -11.07 -3.87 -13.98
C ALA A 50 -12.00 -4.33 -12.85
N SER A 51 -12.87 -5.29 -13.13
CA SER A 51 -13.79 -5.86 -12.14
C SER A 51 -13.07 -6.49 -10.94
N LYS A 52 -11.98 -7.23 -11.18
CA LYS A 52 -11.16 -7.83 -10.12
C LYS A 52 -10.46 -6.74 -9.30
N LEU A 53 -9.86 -5.76 -9.96
CA LEU A 53 -9.10 -4.71 -9.29
C LEU A 53 -9.99 -3.81 -8.43
N ILE A 54 -11.17 -3.44 -8.93
CA ILE A 54 -12.17 -2.69 -8.15
C ILE A 54 -12.57 -3.46 -6.89
N ARG A 55 -12.94 -4.74 -7.02
CA ARG A 55 -13.31 -5.59 -5.87
C ARG A 55 -12.18 -5.75 -4.87
N SER A 56 -10.95 -5.95 -5.35
CA SER A 56 -9.77 -6.06 -4.50
C SER A 56 -9.45 -4.74 -3.79
N ASN A 57 -9.55 -3.61 -4.50
CA ASN A 57 -9.33 -2.29 -3.92
C ASN A 57 -10.33 -2.00 -2.80
N HIS A 58 -11.62 -2.29 -3.01
CA HIS A 58 -12.63 -2.15 -1.94
C HIS A 58 -12.37 -3.05 -0.74
N ARG A 59 -11.97 -4.31 -0.95
CA ARG A 59 -11.60 -5.23 0.14
C ARG A 59 -10.42 -4.73 0.94
N LEU A 60 -9.39 -4.23 0.27
CA LEU A 60 -8.20 -3.66 0.91
C LEU A 60 -8.55 -2.41 1.71
N MET A 61 -9.33 -1.51 1.12
CA MET A 61 -9.76 -0.28 1.79
C MET A 61 -10.62 -0.56 3.03
N ALA A 62 -11.51 -1.55 2.97
CA ALA A 62 -12.29 -1.98 4.13
C ALA A 62 -11.38 -2.45 5.28
N ALA A 63 -10.47 -3.39 4.99
CA ALA A 63 -9.53 -3.89 6.00
C ALA A 63 -8.61 -2.79 6.54
N TYR A 64 -8.19 -1.85 5.70
CA TYR A 64 -7.37 -0.72 6.10
C TYR A 64 -8.09 0.18 7.10
N VAL A 65 -9.35 0.52 6.84
CA VAL A 65 -10.18 1.33 7.75
C VAL A 65 -10.39 0.62 9.09
N ASP A 66 -10.52 -0.71 9.09
CA ASP A 66 -10.68 -1.49 10.31
C ASP A 66 -9.39 -1.52 11.16
N LEU A 67 -8.22 -1.65 10.52
CA LEU A 67 -6.93 -1.83 11.22
C LEU A 67 -6.25 -0.51 11.62
N MET A 68 -6.35 0.52 10.79
CA MET A 68 -5.58 1.76 10.98
C MET A 68 -5.79 2.47 12.32
N PRO A 69 -7.01 2.57 12.88
CA PRO A 69 -7.19 3.25 14.16
C PRO A 69 -6.33 2.64 15.26
N THR A 70 -6.24 1.31 15.31
CA THR A 70 -5.41 0.59 16.30
C THR A 70 -3.92 0.84 16.07
N ILE A 71 -3.49 0.80 14.80
CA ILE A 71 -2.09 1.04 14.42
C ILE A 71 -1.69 2.46 14.80
N VAL A 72 -2.49 3.46 14.43
CA VAL A 72 -2.24 4.87 14.73
C VAL A 72 -2.24 5.12 16.23
N GLN A 73 -3.20 4.53 16.98
CA GLN A 73 -3.25 4.69 18.43
C GLN A 73 -1.97 4.19 19.12
N ARG A 74 -1.47 3.01 18.71
CA ARG A 74 -0.20 2.48 19.25
C ARG A 74 0.96 3.43 18.95
N ARG A 75 1.03 3.98 17.74
CA ARG A 75 2.08 4.96 17.40
C ARG A 75 2.02 6.17 18.34
N VAL A 76 0.83 6.72 18.60
CA VAL A 76 0.67 7.87 19.50
C VAL A 76 1.17 7.55 20.91
N THR A 77 0.80 6.40 21.49
CA THR A 77 1.26 6.01 22.84
C THR A 77 2.76 5.78 22.92
N ASP A 78 3.37 5.25 21.86
CA ASP A 78 4.82 5.02 21.78
C ASP A 78 5.58 6.37 21.69
N TYR A 79 5.01 7.38 21.03
CA TYR A 79 5.60 8.73 20.98
C TYR A 79 5.51 9.48 22.32
N GLU A 80 4.38 9.34 23.03
CA GLU A 80 4.16 9.97 24.33
C GLU A 80 5.08 9.40 25.42
N SER A 81 5.25 8.07 25.45
CA SER A 81 6.17 7.40 26.38
C SER A 81 7.62 7.80 26.16
N LYS A 82 8.09 7.84 24.90
CA LYS A 82 9.46 8.31 24.57
C LYS A 82 9.69 9.78 24.93
N THR A 83 8.69 10.64 24.73
CA THR A 83 8.79 12.07 25.09
C THR A 83 8.90 12.25 26.61
N THR A 84 8.24 11.40 27.39
CA THR A 84 8.29 11.43 28.86
C THR A 84 9.63 10.92 29.41
N GLU A 85 10.25 9.93 28.75
CA GLU A 85 11.59 9.44 29.10
C GLU A 85 12.71 10.45 28.75
N LEU A 86 12.59 11.16 27.62
CA LEU A 86 13.52 12.25 27.24
C LEU A 86 13.39 13.49 28.16
N GLY A 87 12.24 13.68 28.79
CA GLY A 87 12.01 14.74 29.78
C GLY A 87 12.63 14.49 31.18
N GLN A 88 13.21 13.31 31.44
CA GLN A 88 13.74 12.93 32.76
C GLN A 88 15.27 12.84 32.83
N SER A 89 16.01 13.20 31.77
CA SER A 89 17.49 13.16 31.74
C SER A 89 18.17 14.54 31.83
N THR A 90 17.53 15.56 32.42
CA THR A 90 18.22 16.82 32.77
C THR A 90 17.97 17.20 34.23
N VAL A 91 18.65 16.49 35.14
CA VAL A 91 19.05 17.05 36.43
C VAL A 91 20.57 16.94 36.47
N ASN A 92 21.23 18.10 36.46
CA ASN A 92 22.66 18.38 36.65
C ASN A 92 23.56 18.51 35.39
N GLU A 93 23.52 19.68 34.74
CA GLU A 93 24.77 20.42 34.42
C GLU A 93 24.45 21.92 34.23
N PRO A 94 25.34 22.85 34.67
CA PRO A 94 25.05 24.27 34.76
C PRO A 94 25.11 24.98 33.39
N VAL A 95 24.29 26.02 33.29
CA VAL A 95 24.14 26.93 32.15
C VAL A 95 25.48 27.51 31.70
N GLN A 96 25.86 27.25 30.44
CA GLN A 96 26.77 28.13 29.71
C GLN A 96 26.25 28.37 28.29
N ALA A 97 25.98 29.64 27.98
CA ALA A 97 25.48 30.08 26.70
C ALA A 97 26.61 30.18 25.66
N PRO A 98 26.31 29.82 24.39
CA PRO A 98 26.87 30.57 23.26
C PRO A 98 25.79 31.12 22.31
N ARG A 99 25.87 32.44 22.14
CA ARG A 99 25.53 33.38 21.04
C ARG A 99 24.82 32.85 19.76
N PRO A 100 23.92 33.64 19.15
CA PRO A 100 23.16 33.23 17.96
C PRO A 100 23.96 33.35 16.66
N GLU A 101 23.92 32.32 15.82
CA GLU A 101 24.30 32.37 14.40
C GLU A 101 23.07 32.18 13.49
N PRO A 102 23.11 32.68 12.23
CA PRO A 102 21.92 32.99 11.46
C PRO A 102 21.26 31.77 10.81
N ILE A 103 19.92 31.77 10.81
CA ILE A 103 19.07 30.78 10.14
C ILE A 103 19.14 31.02 8.62
N PRO A 104 19.45 30.02 7.77
CA PRO A 104 19.17 30.12 6.36
C PRO A 104 17.65 30.04 6.15
N ALA A 105 17.09 31.08 5.54
CA ALA A 105 15.72 31.15 5.12
C ALA A 105 15.38 29.98 4.18
N GLY A 106 14.47 29.09 4.59
CA GLY A 106 13.99 28.03 3.71
C GLY A 106 13.08 27.02 4.39
N ALA A 107 11.80 27.07 4.04
CA ALA A 107 10.80 26.02 4.20
C ALA A 107 10.18 25.84 5.61
N THR A 108 9.32 26.80 5.96
CA THR A 108 8.04 26.48 6.60
C THR A 108 7.26 25.51 5.72
N SER A 109 7.13 24.25 6.14
CA SER A 109 5.91 23.48 5.94
C SER A 109 5.86 22.36 6.98
N LEU A 110 4.91 22.48 7.91
CA LEU A 110 4.43 21.35 8.70
C LEU A 110 3.85 20.31 7.72
N GLN A 111 4.70 19.41 7.25
CA GLN A 111 4.27 18.26 6.46
C GLN A 111 4.26 17.03 7.38
N LEU A 112 3.06 16.54 7.64
CA LEU A 112 2.81 15.19 8.13
C LEU A 112 3.61 14.19 7.28
N PRO A 113 4.43 13.29 7.84
CA PRO A 113 5.21 12.38 7.01
C PRO A 113 4.28 11.43 6.25
N HIS A 114 4.31 11.57 4.93
CA HIS A 114 4.03 10.52 3.97
C HIS A 114 4.80 9.25 4.39
N HIS A 115 4.14 8.29 5.04
CA HIS A 115 4.63 6.90 5.06
C HIS A 115 3.49 5.92 5.29
N LEU A 116 2.56 5.89 4.35
CA LEU A 116 2.12 4.59 3.85
C LEU A 116 2.65 4.46 2.44
N GLU A 117 3.88 3.98 2.36
CA GLU A 117 4.37 3.35 1.14
C GLU A 117 3.33 2.31 0.70
N ASN A 118 2.96 2.39 -0.57
CA ASN A 118 2.16 1.36 -1.22
C ASN A 118 2.73 -0.02 -0.89
N PRO A 119 1.93 -1.05 -0.62
CA PRO A 119 2.45 -2.41 -0.62
C PRO A 119 2.92 -2.70 -2.05
N ASP A 120 4.23 -2.73 -2.24
CA ASP A 120 4.88 -3.24 -3.43
C ASP A 120 4.49 -4.72 -3.56
N PHE A 121 3.62 -5.03 -4.51
CA PHE A 121 3.32 -6.39 -4.93
C PHE A 121 4.20 -6.74 -6.12
N SER A 122 5.51 -6.82 -5.89
CA SER A 122 6.46 -7.31 -6.89
C SER A 122 7.52 -8.21 -6.23
N SER A 123 7.11 -9.40 -5.79
CA SER A 123 8.03 -10.53 -5.65
C SER A 123 7.27 -11.86 -5.58
N ALA A 124 6.87 -12.38 -6.74
CA ALA A 124 6.44 -13.78 -6.86
C ALA A 124 6.77 -14.34 -8.26
N THR A 125 8.06 -14.42 -8.57
CA THR A 125 8.71 -15.22 -9.63
C THR A 125 10.18 -15.29 -9.19
N GLU A 126 10.87 -16.40 -8.90
CA GLU A 126 10.97 -17.75 -9.43
C GLU A 126 11.73 -18.60 -8.38
N SER A 127 11.36 -19.87 -8.20
CA SER A 127 12.31 -20.98 -8.15
C SER A 127 11.54 -22.30 -8.09
N SER A 128 11.28 -22.86 -9.27
CA SER A 128 11.00 -24.29 -9.41
C SER A 128 12.29 -24.95 -9.88
N SER A 129 12.90 -25.76 -9.02
CA SER A 129 13.94 -26.70 -9.41
C SER A 129 13.76 -27.99 -8.61
N GLU A 130 13.29 -29.01 -9.33
CA GLU A 130 13.55 -30.44 -9.18
C GLU A 130 13.61 -31.08 -7.79
N VAL A 131 12.64 -31.97 -7.49
CA VAL A 131 12.94 -33.31 -6.97
C VAL A 131 11.99 -34.34 -7.61
N ARG A 132 12.58 -35.29 -8.33
CA ARG A 132 11.94 -36.54 -8.81
C ARG A 132 11.91 -37.60 -7.72
N GLY A 133 10.84 -38.41 -7.72
CA GLY A 133 10.78 -39.80 -7.20
C GLY A 133 10.04 -39.93 -5.87
N SER A 134 9.17 -40.91 -5.61
CA SER A 134 8.68 -42.07 -6.36
C SER A 134 7.36 -42.56 -5.73
N SER A 135 6.60 -43.33 -6.51
CA SER A 135 5.31 -43.98 -6.24
C SER A 135 5.07 -44.58 -4.85
N SER A 136 3.80 -44.54 -4.40
CA SER A 136 3.06 -45.77 -4.07
C SER A 136 1.53 -45.52 -4.06
N VAL A 137 0.85 -46.34 -4.87
CA VAL A 137 -0.60 -46.52 -5.01
C VAL A 137 -1.23 -46.97 -3.69
N GLY A 138 -2.41 -46.43 -3.35
CA GLY A 138 -3.26 -46.87 -2.25
C GLY A 138 -4.74 -46.68 -2.58
N THR A 139 -5.35 -47.71 -3.16
CA THR A 139 -6.80 -47.87 -3.37
C THR A 139 -7.57 -48.05 -2.06
N SER A 140 -8.73 -47.40 -1.91
CA SER A 140 -9.93 -48.05 -1.33
C SER A 140 -11.22 -47.28 -1.63
N GLN A 141 -12.25 -48.05 -1.98
CA GLN A 141 -13.52 -47.65 -2.58
C GLN A 141 -14.64 -47.41 -1.55
N HIS A 142 -15.65 -46.67 -2.02
CA HIS A 142 -17.10 -46.69 -1.74
C HIS A 142 -17.65 -47.42 -0.50
N GLY A 143 -18.48 -46.67 0.26
CA GLY A 143 -19.58 -47.22 1.06
C GLY A 143 -20.88 -46.50 0.70
N SER A 144 -21.77 -47.18 -0.02
CA SER A 144 -23.18 -46.81 -0.15
C SER A 144 -24.02 -47.79 0.65
N LYS A 145 -25.01 -47.26 1.37
CA LYS A 145 -26.14 -47.97 1.92
C LYS A 145 -27.41 -47.30 1.42
#